data_AF-A0A7J4Q3P6-F1
#
_entry.id   AF-A0A7J4Q3P6-F1
#
_cell.length_a   1.000
_cell.length_b   1.000
_cell.length_c   1.000
_cell.angle_alpha   90.00
_cell.angle_beta   90.00
_cell.angle_gamma   90.00
#
_symmetry.space_group_name_H-M   'P 1'
#
loop_
_entity.id
_entity.type
_entity.pdbx_description
1 polymer ?
#
loop_
_entity_poly.entity_id
_entity_poly.type
_entity_poly.pdbx_seq_one_letter_code
_entity_poly.pdbx_strand_id
1 'polypeptide(L)'
;MLERKRRRSIENALPGLLEGLSDTVGAGRGIQEAMMEQSKNIQGTLGTLLLQTLEESHSSSFEAALSAFAAKTRSSQVQRVMVLIETAIEQDAPLQQILADLSMDYERLNDLMNTREEELLGRGLLIVMFVSIGLPVLIAFIVGLFAPASSGFQIDSFNQTFSLFFGAASAVALGVSGRMLGRFKDALWWMPMWVALSMGLYLGAVVMIGG
;
A
#
# COMPACT_ATOMS: atom_id res chain seq x y z
N MET A 1 11.20 -0.31 -4.66
CA MET A 1 10.58 -0.43 -3.32
C MET A 1 11.05 0.67 -2.36
N LEU A 2 12.34 1.01 -2.31
CA LEU A 2 12.89 2.08 -1.46
C LEU A 2 12.22 3.46 -1.67
N GLU A 3 11.99 3.87 -2.92
CA GLU A 3 11.35 5.17 -3.19
C GLU A 3 9.88 5.22 -2.75
N ARG A 4 9.16 4.08 -2.77
CA ARG A 4 7.80 3.99 -2.22
C ARG A 4 7.81 4.09 -0.69
N LYS A 5 8.76 3.43 -0.02
CA LYS A 5 8.93 3.52 1.43
C LYS A 5 9.26 4.95 1.86
N ARG A 6 10.13 5.64 1.10
CA ARG A 6 10.44 7.06 1.31
C ARG A 6 9.21 7.96 1.15
N ARG A 7 8.46 7.80 0.05
CA ARG A 7 7.22 8.57 -0.20
C ARG A 7 6.17 8.37 0.89
N ARG A 8 5.99 7.13 1.35
CA ARG A 8 5.09 6.86 2.49
C ARG A 8 5.56 7.47 3.79
N SER A 9 6.85 7.40 4.10
CA SER A 9 7.38 8.05 5.30
C SER A 9 7.10 9.54 5.32
N ILE A 10 7.06 10.18 4.15
CA ILE A 10 6.75 11.59 3.98
C ILE A 10 5.24 11.83 4.14
N GLU A 11 4.40 11.03 3.45
CA GLU A 11 2.93 11.15 3.51
C GLU A 11 2.39 10.92 4.93
N ASN A 12 2.97 9.98 5.67
CA ASN A 12 2.59 9.70 7.06
C ASN A 12 3.00 10.81 8.03
N ALA A 13 4.00 11.64 7.69
CA ALA A 13 4.47 12.76 8.51
C ALA A 13 3.74 14.08 8.16
N LEU A 14 2.99 14.10 7.05
CA LEU A 14 2.29 15.29 6.56
C LEU A 14 1.18 15.79 7.52
N PRO A 15 0.33 14.93 8.12
CA PRO A 15 -0.68 15.40 9.09
C PRO A 15 -0.04 16.14 10.26
N GLY A 16 1.02 15.58 10.86
CA GLY A 16 1.73 16.22 11.97
C GLY A 16 2.38 17.56 11.59
N LEU A 17 2.83 17.72 10.34
CA LEU A 17 3.25 19.03 9.83
C LEU A 17 2.09 20.03 9.81
N LEU A 18 0.93 19.62 9.31
CA LEU A 18 -0.23 20.49 9.18
C LEU A 18 -0.83 20.89 10.52
N GLU A 19 -0.88 19.96 11.47
CA GLU A 19 -1.28 20.22 12.85
C GLU A 19 -0.36 21.24 13.51
N GLY A 20 0.96 21.01 13.46
CA GLY A 20 1.93 21.93 14.05
C GLY A 20 1.90 23.33 13.41
N LEU A 21 1.65 23.41 12.10
CA LEU A 21 1.43 24.70 11.43
C LEU A 21 0.13 25.36 11.86
N SER A 22 -0.97 24.61 11.96
CA SER A 22 -2.26 25.12 12.41
C SER A 22 -2.17 25.72 13.81
N ASP A 23 -1.51 25.02 14.75
CA ASP A 23 -1.31 25.49 16.13
C ASP A 23 -0.47 26.76 16.18
N THR A 24 0.61 26.81 15.40
CA THR A 24 1.54 27.95 15.41
C THR A 24 0.92 29.19 14.75
N VAL A 25 0.19 29.00 13.65
CA VAL A 25 -0.56 30.06 12.98
C VAL A 25 -1.74 30.52 13.83
N GLY A 26 -2.43 29.59 14.51
CA GLY A 26 -3.50 29.89 15.47
C GLY A 26 -3.04 30.69 16.69
N ALA A 27 -1.78 30.52 17.09
CA ALA A 27 -1.12 31.35 18.10
C ALA A 27 -0.77 32.76 17.60
N GLY A 28 -1.15 33.12 16.37
CA GLY A 28 -0.92 34.44 15.77
C GLY A 28 0.46 34.64 15.16
N ARG A 29 1.25 33.57 14.97
CA ARG A 29 2.56 33.66 14.30
C ARG A 29 2.42 33.56 12.79
N GLY A 30 3.35 34.17 12.07
CA GLY A 30 3.37 34.12 10.61
C GLY A 30 3.67 32.71 10.09
N ILE A 31 3.07 32.33 8.95
CA ILE A 31 3.25 31.00 8.33
C ILE A 31 4.73 30.68 8.03
N GLN A 32 5.54 31.69 7.70
CA GLN A 32 6.97 31.52 7.45
C GLN A 32 7.75 31.11 8.71
N GLU A 33 7.41 31.74 9.84
CA GLU A 33 8.00 31.42 11.14
C GLU A 33 7.54 30.04 11.62
N ALA A 34 6.24 29.75 11.47
CA ALA A 34 5.67 28.44 11.76
C ALA A 34 6.36 27.33 10.96
N MET A 35 6.58 27.52 9.66
CA MET A 35 7.28 26.55 8.81
C MET A 35 8.73 26.33 9.23
N MET A 36 9.44 27.38 9.61
CA MET A 36 10.82 27.27 10.11
C MET A 36 10.89 26.53 11.44
N GLU A 37 9.97 26.80 12.37
CA GLU A 37 9.87 26.08 13.64
C GLU A 37 9.52 24.60 13.42
N GLN A 38 8.51 24.30 12.61
CA GLN A 38 8.10 22.93 12.31
C GLN A 38 9.17 22.15 11.55
N SER A 39 9.98 22.79 10.71
CA SER A 39 11.11 22.15 10.03
C SER A 39 12.17 21.56 10.99
N LYS A 40 12.29 22.15 12.19
CA LYS A 40 13.22 21.70 13.25
C LYS A 40 12.59 20.70 14.20
N ASN A 41 11.27 20.82 14.43
CA ASN A 41 10.55 19.97 15.37
C ASN A 41 10.12 18.63 14.75
N ILE A 42 9.82 18.61 13.45
CA ILE A 42 9.38 17.39 12.76
C ILE A 42 10.57 16.52 12.42
N GLN A 43 10.60 15.33 13.02
CA GLN A 43 11.64 14.35 12.77
C GLN A 43 11.36 13.56 11.48
N GLY A 44 12.43 13.12 10.82
CA GLY A 44 12.36 12.28 9.63
C GLY A 44 12.52 13.02 8.30
N THR A 45 12.27 12.31 7.19
CA THR A 45 12.62 12.79 5.84
C THR A 45 11.87 14.07 5.44
N LEU A 46 10.62 14.24 5.88
CA LEU A 46 9.82 15.43 5.58
C LEU A 46 10.43 16.70 6.22
N GLY A 47 10.75 16.65 7.52
CA GLY A 47 11.35 17.78 8.24
C GLY A 47 12.75 18.13 7.70
N THR A 48 13.58 17.13 7.41
CA THR A 48 14.90 17.37 6.80
C THR A 48 14.80 18.04 5.43
N LEU A 49 13.86 17.59 4.58
CA LEU A 49 13.65 18.21 3.27
C LEU A 49 13.09 19.63 3.39
N LEU A 50 12.22 19.87 4.38
CA LEU A 50 11.67 21.19 4.64
C LEU A 50 12.77 22.15 5.09
N LEU A 51 13.57 21.75 6.08
CA LEU A 51 14.68 22.55 6.61
C LEU A 51 15.70 22.89 5.51
N GLN A 52 16.16 21.88 4.75
CA GLN A 52 17.08 22.10 3.64
C GLN A 52 16.52 23.08 2.61
N THR A 53 15.22 22.97 2.31
CA THR A 53 14.60 23.86 1.31
C THR A 53 14.48 25.28 1.86
N LEU A 54 14.09 25.45 3.12
CA LEU A 54 14.00 26.77 3.74
C LEU A 54 15.37 27.46 3.84
N GLU A 55 16.42 26.71 4.22
CA GLU A 55 17.80 27.21 4.28
C GLU A 55 18.35 27.55 2.88
N GLU A 56 18.10 26.73 1.87
CA GLU A 56 18.50 27.04 0.49
C GLU A 56 17.73 28.24 -0.09
N SER A 57 16.50 28.45 0.36
CA SER A 57 15.60 29.49 -0.14
C SER A 57 15.83 30.89 0.43
N HIS A 58 16.85 31.09 1.28
CA HIS A 58 17.14 32.38 1.93
C HIS A 58 17.24 33.58 0.96
N SER A 59 17.52 33.35 -0.33
CA SER A 59 17.57 34.39 -1.36
C SER A 59 16.36 34.43 -2.31
N SER A 60 15.34 33.60 -2.10
CA SER A 60 14.15 33.44 -2.95
C SER A 60 12.85 33.73 -2.20
N SER A 61 11.73 33.90 -2.92
CA SER A 61 10.43 34.12 -2.28
C SER A 61 9.96 32.88 -1.54
N PHE A 62 9.07 33.06 -0.57
CA PHE A 62 8.54 31.97 0.24
C PHE A 62 7.71 30.98 -0.61
N GLU A 63 7.01 31.48 -1.62
CA GLU A 63 6.26 30.70 -2.60
C GLU A 63 7.21 29.83 -3.44
N ALA A 64 8.37 30.39 -3.83
CA ALA A 64 9.41 29.62 -4.52
C ALA A 64 9.97 28.50 -3.62
N ALA A 65 10.11 28.75 -2.31
CA ALA A 65 10.52 27.74 -1.33
C ALA A 65 9.49 26.61 -1.19
N LEU A 66 8.20 26.95 -1.11
CA LEU A 66 7.08 26.00 -1.08
C LEU A 66 7.05 25.10 -2.32
N SER A 67 7.22 25.70 -3.50
CA SER A 67 7.27 24.98 -4.78
C SER A 67 8.49 24.06 -4.87
N ALA A 68 9.66 24.53 -4.44
CA ALA A 68 10.88 23.71 -4.38
C ALA A 68 10.73 22.53 -3.41
N PHE A 69 10.09 22.76 -2.26
CA PHE A 69 9.83 21.72 -1.26
C PHE A 69 8.87 20.65 -1.80
N ALA A 70 7.78 21.08 -2.44
CA ALA A 70 6.83 20.21 -3.12
C ALA A 70 7.51 19.35 -4.21
N ALA A 71 8.45 19.93 -4.97
CA ALA A 71 9.20 19.24 -6.00
C ALA A 71 10.20 18.22 -5.42
N LYS A 72 10.98 18.58 -4.38
CA LYS A 72 11.95 17.69 -3.72
C LYS A 72 11.30 16.48 -3.07
N THR A 73 10.10 16.68 -2.53
CA THR A 73 9.35 15.65 -1.81
C THR A 73 8.86 14.52 -2.74
N ARG A 74 8.52 14.82 -4.00
CA ARG A 74 7.97 13.88 -5.00
C ARG A 74 6.70 13.13 -4.53
N SER A 75 5.93 13.69 -3.59
CA SER A 75 4.62 13.18 -3.20
C SER A 75 3.54 14.09 -3.78
N SER A 76 2.53 13.48 -4.41
CA SER A 76 1.37 14.21 -4.94
C SER A 76 0.51 14.81 -3.81
N GLN A 77 0.54 14.24 -2.61
CA GLN A 77 -0.19 14.77 -1.46
C GLN A 77 0.45 16.07 -1.00
N VAL A 78 1.76 16.06 -0.75
CA VAL A 78 2.51 17.26 -0.35
C VAL A 78 2.40 18.37 -1.39
N GLN A 79 2.50 18.03 -2.68
CA GLN A 79 2.33 19.01 -3.77
C GLN A 79 0.96 19.70 -3.73
N ARG A 80 -0.13 18.94 -3.51
CA ARG A 80 -1.48 19.52 -3.40
C ARG A 80 -1.61 20.44 -2.19
N VAL A 81 -1.07 20.01 -1.04
CA VAL A 81 -1.12 20.82 0.19
C VAL A 81 -0.36 22.14 0.02
N MET A 82 0.83 22.13 -0.58
CA MET A 82 1.59 23.37 -0.77
C MET A 82 0.84 24.36 -1.68
N VAL A 83 0.22 23.88 -2.76
CA VAL A 83 -0.63 24.71 -3.64
C VAL A 83 -1.85 25.27 -2.90
N LEU A 84 -2.48 24.47 -2.04
CA LEU A 84 -3.62 24.94 -1.24
C LEU A 84 -3.20 26.01 -0.22
N ILE A 85 -2.03 25.87 0.41
CA ILE A 85 -1.47 26.88 1.32
C ILE A 85 -1.18 28.17 0.55
N GLU A 86 -0.54 28.08 -0.61
CA GLU A 86 -0.26 29.24 -1.49
C GLU A 86 -1.55 29.95 -1.90
N THR A 87 -2.55 29.19 -2.37
CA THR A 87 -3.87 29.74 -2.74
C THR A 87 -4.58 30.40 -1.55
N ALA A 88 -4.46 29.81 -0.36
CA ALA A 88 -5.06 30.37 0.84
C ALA A 88 -4.38 31.67 1.30
N ILE A 89 -3.05 31.76 1.14
CA ILE A 89 -2.29 33.00 1.39
C ILE A 89 -2.72 34.09 0.39
N GLU A 90 -2.80 33.77 -0.90
CA GLU A 90 -3.20 34.73 -1.94
C GLU A 90 -4.63 35.26 -1.76
N GLN A 91 -5.52 34.45 -1.20
CA GLN A 91 -6.93 34.78 -0.99
C GLN A 91 -7.24 35.33 0.40
N ASP A 92 -6.24 35.59 1.24
CA ASP A 92 -6.40 36.01 2.65
C ASP A 92 -7.37 35.09 3.43
N ALA A 93 -7.34 33.79 3.14
CA ALA A 93 -8.21 32.80 3.75
C ALA A 93 -7.72 32.42 5.16
N PRO A 94 -8.61 31.92 6.05
CA PRO A 94 -8.22 31.54 7.41
C PRO A 94 -7.33 30.28 7.41
N LEU A 95 -6.01 30.49 7.27
CA LEU A 95 -5.00 29.43 7.17
C LEU A 95 -5.07 28.43 8.32
N GLN A 96 -5.29 28.89 9.55
CA GLN A 96 -5.38 28.01 10.71
C GLN A 96 -6.48 26.96 10.55
N GLN A 97 -7.67 27.36 10.10
CA GLN A 97 -8.79 26.45 9.86
C GLN A 97 -8.49 25.49 8.70
N ILE A 98 -7.94 25.99 7.60
CA ILE A 98 -7.58 25.17 6.43
C ILE A 98 -6.54 24.12 6.80
N LEU A 99 -5.50 24.49 7.55
CA LEU A 99 -4.45 23.59 7.99
C LEU A 99 -4.99 22.52 8.95
N ALA A 100 -5.92 22.88 9.86
CA ALA A 100 -6.56 21.94 10.76
C ALA A 100 -7.44 20.93 10.00
N ASP A 101 -8.26 21.41 9.07
CA ASP A 101 -9.13 20.57 8.24
C ASP A 101 -8.29 19.61 7.37
N LEU A 102 -7.23 20.12 6.74
CA LEU A 102 -6.30 19.29 5.96
C LEU A 102 -5.60 18.26 6.85
N SER A 103 -5.14 18.63 8.05
CA SER A 103 -4.51 17.67 8.97
C SER A 103 -5.41 16.48 9.25
N MET A 104 -6.66 16.74 9.66
CA MET A 104 -7.65 15.71 9.97
C MET A 104 -8.01 14.86 8.75
N ASP A 105 -8.12 15.45 7.56
CA ASP A 105 -8.39 14.71 6.34
C ASP A 105 -7.22 13.79 5.95
N TYR A 106 -5.98 14.27 6.06
CA TYR A 106 -4.80 13.47 5.76
C TYR A 106 -4.52 12.40 6.83
N GLU A 107 -4.82 12.66 8.10
CA GLU A 107 -4.77 11.66 9.17
C GLU A 107 -5.73 10.50 8.86
N ARG A 108 -6.99 10.82 8.56
CA ARG A 108 -8.00 9.82 8.13
C ARG A 108 -7.57 9.08 6.87
N LEU A 109 -7.04 9.78 5.87
CA LEU A 109 -6.54 9.13 4.65
C LEU A 109 -5.39 8.17 4.96
N ASN A 110 -4.49 8.55 5.85
CA ASN A 110 -3.35 7.75 6.25
C ASN A 110 -3.79 6.50 7.03
N ASP A 111 -4.71 6.66 7.98
CA ASP A 111 -5.32 5.55 8.72
C ASP A 111 -6.05 4.58 7.80
N LEU A 112 -6.85 5.10 6.86
CA LEU A 112 -7.52 4.28 5.86
C LEU A 112 -6.52 3.55 4.97
N MET A 113 -5.41 4.19 4.57
CA MET A 113 -4.37 3.57 3.76
C MET A 113 -3.61 2.48 4.52
N ASN A 114 -3.26 2.72 5.78
CA ASN A 114 -2.61 1.74 6.64
C ASN A 114 -3.54 0.56 6.91
N THR A 115 -4.80 0.82 7.25
CA THR A 115 -5.83 -0.22 7.46
C THR A 115 -6.05 -1.02 6.18
N ARG A 116 -6.14 -0.36 5.02
CA ARG A 116 -6.23 -1.03 3.72
C ARG A 116 -5.02 -1.93 3.50
N GLU A 117 -3.82 -1.46 3.81
CA GLU A 117 -2.62 -2.25 3.60
C GLU A 117 -2.56 -3.45 4.54
N GLU A 118 -2.80 -3.25 5.83
CA GLU A 118 -2.71 -4.31 6.84
C GLU A 118 -3.83 -5.35 6.68
N GLU A 119 -5.08 -4.92 6.56
CA GLU A 119 -6.21 -5.83 6.45
C GLU A 119 -6.27 -6.52 5.08
N LEU A 120 -5.99 -5.81 3.97
CA LEU A 120 -6.12 -6.39 2.64
C LEU A 120 -4.92 -7.26 2.27
N LEU A 121 -3.70 -6.96 2.76
CA LEU A 121 -2.55 -7.87 2.57
C LEU A 121 -2.76 -9.17 3.31
N GLY A 122 -3.18 -9.13 4.58
CA GLY A 122 -3.46 -10.32 5.35
C GLY A 122 -4.54 -11.19 4.70
N ARG A 123 -5.70 -10.60 4.39
CA ARG A 123 -6.83 -11.34 3.77
C ARG A 123 -6.50 -11.83 2.36
N GLY A 124 -5.86 -11.00 1.53
CA GLY A 124 -5.50 -11.37 0.17
C GLY A 124 -4.47 -12.50 0.10
N LEU A 125 -3.50 -12.52 1.01
CA LEU A 125 -2.50 -13.58 1.11
C LEU A 125 -3.11 -14.88 1.66
N LEU A 126 -3.99 -14.79 2.66
CA LEU A 126 -4.73 -15.95 3.18
C LEU A 126 -5.58 -16.64 2.10
N ILE A 127 -6.29 -15.87 1.27
CA ILE A 127 -7.09 -16.42 0.16
C ILE A 127 -6.19 -17.19 -0.81
N VAL A 128 -5.06 -16.60 -1.22
CA VAL A 128 -4.12 -17.26 -2.15
C VAL A 128 -3.54 -18.53 -1.52
N MET A 129 -3.09 -18.49 -0.27
CA MET A 129 -2.57 -19.70 0.40
C MET A 129 -3.64 -20.78 0.56
N PHE A 130 -4.88 -20.40 0.93
CA PHE A 130 -5.94 -21.37 1.14
C PHE A 130 -6.37 -22.03 -0.18
N VAL A 131 -6.52 -21.27 -1.25
CA VAL A 131 -6.96 -21.78 -2.56
C VAL A 131 -5.84 -22.50 -3.31
N SER A 132 -4.60 -22.00 -3.23
CA SER A 132 -3.47 -22.57 -4.00
C SER A 132 -2.70 -23.66 -3.25
N ILE A 133 -2.86 -23.79 -1.93
CA ILE A 133 -2.14 -24.80 -1.12
C ILE A 133 -3.13 -25.63 -0.31
N GLY A 134 -3.94 -24.99 0.53
CA GLY A 134 -4.81 -25.67 1.50
C GLY A 134 -5.82 -26.63 0.84
N LEU A 135 -6.61 -26.12 -0.10
CA LEU A 135 -7.65 -26.89 -0.80
C LEU A 135 -7.07 -28.03 -1.66
N PRO A 136 -6.04 -27.81 -2.51
CA PRO A 136 -5.39 -28.87 -3.27
C PRO A 136 -4.90 -30.03 -2.39
N VAL A 137 -4.22 -29.72 -1.28
CA VAL A 137 -3.68 -30.73 -0.36
C VAL A 137 -4.79 -31.50 0.34
N LEU A 138 -5.82 -30.82 0.84
CA LEU A 138 -6.93 -31.45 1.55
C LEU A 138 -7.72 -32.40 0.63
N ILE A 139 -8.03 -31.96 -0.60
CA ILE A 139 -8.75 -32.79 -1.57
C ILE A 139 -7.86 -33.94 -2.06
N ALA A 140 -6.58 -33.71 -2.33
CA ALA A 140 -5.64 -34.77 -2.67
C ALA A 140 -5.54 -35.83 -1.57
N PHE A 141 -5.58 -35.43 -0.31
CA PHE A 141 -5.60 -36.35 0.83
C PHE A 141 -6.86 -37.23 0.86
N ILE A 142 -8.04 -36.65 0.64
CA ILE A 142 -9.29 -37.42 0.57
C ILE A 142 -9.27 -38.37 -0.64
N VAL A 143 -8.90 -37.87 -1.81
CA VAL A 143 -8.87 -38.68 -3.04
C VAL A 143 -7.88 -39.83 -2.91
N GLY A 144 -6.67 -39.56 -2.39
CA GLY A 144 -5.65 -40.59 -2.19
C GLY A 144 -6.07 -41.68 -1.19
N LEU A 145 -6.80 -41.33 -0.12
CA LEU A 145 -7.27 -42.30 0.87
C LEU A 145 -8.46 -43.14 0.40
N PHE A 146 -9.43 -42.51 -0.28
CA PHE A 146 -10.72 -43.14 -0.60
C PHE A 146 -10.82 -43.68 -2.03
N ALA A 147 -9.93 -43.24 -2.93
CA ALA A 147 -9.83 -43.72 -4.30
C ALA A 147 -8.35 -43.98 -4.67
N PRO A 148 -7.67 -44.94 -4.02
CA PRO A 148 -6.28 -45.28 -4.34
C PRO A 148 -6.17 -45.87 -5.75
N ALA A 149 -5.05 -45.67 -6.44
CA ALA A 149 -4.85 -46.15 -7.82
C ALA A 149 -5.02 -47.67 -7.97
N SER A 150 -4.79 -48.42 -6.88
CA SER A 150 -4.99 -49.86 -6.80
C SER A 150 -6.45 -50.33 -6.91
N SER A 151 -7.44 -49.43 -6.76
CA SER A 151 -8.86 -49.80 -6.77
C SER A 151 -9.48 -49.88 -8.18
N GLY A 152 -8.69 -49.65 -9.24
CA GLY A 152 -9.15 -49.81 -10.63
C GLY A 152 -10.12 -48.74 -11.13
N PHE A 153 -10.24 -47.61 -10.43
CA PHE A 153 -11.00 -46.45 -10.90
C PHE A 153 -10.25 -45.73 -12.04
N GLN A 154 -10.97 -45.11 -12.98
CA GLN A 154 -10.37 -44.20 -13.96
C GLN A 154 -10.04 -42.86 -13.26
N ILE A 155 -8.94 -42.82 -12.53
CA ILE A 155 -8.55 -41.64 -11.74
C ILE A 155 -7.79 -40.61 -12.62
N ASP A 156 -7.30 -40.99 -13.80
CA ASP A 156 -6.52 -40.08 -14.65
C ASP A 156 -7.33 -38.87 -15.14
N SER A 157 -8.54 -39.09 -15.67
CA SER A 157 -9.43 -38.01 -16.12
C SER A 157 -9.95 -37.15 -14.97
N PHE A 158 -10.18 -37.78 -13.81
CA PHE A 158 -10.55 -37.11 -12.58
C PHE A 158 -9.42 -36.20 -12.08
N ASN A 159 -8.20 -36.73 -11.93
CA ASN A 159 -7.02 -35.99 -11.49
C ASN A 159 -6.67 -34.85 -12.45
N GLN A 160 -6.81 -35.05 -13.75
CA GLN A 160 -6.60 -34.00 -14.74
C GLN A 160 -7.62 -32.87 -14.59
N THR A 161 -8.90 -33.19 -14.37
CA THR A 161 -9.96 -32.21 -14.17
C THR A 161 -9.75 -31.41 -12.88
N PHE A 162 -9.40 -32.08 -11.77
CA PHE A 162 -9.13 -31.41 -10.50
C PHE A 162 -7.86 -30.56 -10.55
N SER A 163 -6.80 -31.04 -11.20
CA SER A 163 -5.58 -30.25 -11.42
C SER A 163 -5.88 -28.97 -12.20
N LEU A 164 -6.62 -29.07 -13.31
CA LEU A 164 -7.04 -27.88 -14.08
C LEU A 164 -7.96 -26.95 -13.28
N PHE A 165 -8.89 -27.50 -12.49
CA PHE A 165 -9.74 -26.72 -11.60
C PHE A 165 -8.92 -25.93 -10.58
N PHE A 166 -7.96 -26.56 -9.91
CA PHE A 166 -7.10 -25.89 -8.92
C PHE A 166 -6.13 -24.89 -9.55
N GLY A 167 -5.68 -25.15 -10.78
CA GLY A 167 -4.94 -24.18 -11.58
C GLY A 167 -5.79 -22.94 -11.89
N ALA A 168 -7.00 -23.12 -12.40
CA ALA A 168 -7.93 -22.03 -12.69
C ALA A 168 -8.35 -21.26 -11.43
N ALA A 169 -8.66 -21.98 -10.33
CA ALA A 169 -9.04 -21.39 -9.06
C ALA A 169 -7.90 -20.54 -8.45
N SER A 170 -6.66 -21.01 -8.54
CA SER A 170 -5.45 -20.27 -8.13
C SER A 170 -5.29 -18.96 -8.94
N ALA A 171 -5.52 -19.02 -10.26
CA ALA A 171 -5.48 -17.84 -11.11
C ALA A 171 -6.57 -16.81 -10.74
N VAL A 172 -7.79 -17.27 -10.44
CA VAL A 172 -8.89 -16.40 -9.97
C VAL A 172 -8.58 -15.80 -8.60
N ALA A 173 -8.06 -16.60 -7.66
CA ALA A 173 -7.69 -16.14 -6.32
C ALA A 173 -6.61 -15.04 -6.36
N LEU A 174 -5.60 -15.21 -7.21
CA LEU A 174 -4.58 -14.18 -7.44
C LEU A 174 -5.14 -12.93 -8.13
N GLY A 175 -6.06 -13.10 -9.07
CA GLY A 175 -6.73 -11.98 -9.73
C GLY A 175 -7.52 -11.12 -8.74
N VAL A 176 -8.30 -11.76 -7.87
CA VAL A 176 -9.08 -11.10 -6.82
C VAL A 176 -8.15 -10.44 -5.79
N SER A 177 -7.16 -11.18 -5.29
CA SER A 177 -6.17 -10.67 -4.32
C SER A 177 -5.36 -9.50 -4.89
N GLY A 178 -4.91 -9.61 -6.14
CA GLY A 178 -4.19 -8.55 -6.84
C GLY A 178 -5.02 -7.29 -7.05
N ARG A 179 -6.33 -7.43 -7.33
CA ARG A 179 -7.26 -6.30 -7.44
C ARG A 179 -7.49 -5.64 -6.09
N MET A 180 -7.68 -6.42 -5.01
CA MET A 180 -7.87 -5.89 -3.67
C MET A 180 -6.65 -5.08 -3.19
N LEU A 181 -5.45 -5.51 -3.55
CA LEU A 181 -4.20 -4.86 -3.18
C LEU A 181 -3.80 -3.68 -4.07
N GLY A 182 -4.57 -3.39 -5.12
CA GLY A 182 -4.20 -2.40 -6.14
C GLY A 182 -2.90 -2.74 -6.88
N ARG A 183 -2.44 -3.99 -6.79
CA ARG A 183 -1.17 -4.51 -7.35
C ARG A 183 -1.43 -5.61 -8.37
N PHE A 184 -2.47 -5.45 -9.18
CA PHE A 184 -2.89 -6.47 -10.14
C PHE A 184 -1.80 -6.84 -11.15
N LYS A 185 -1.02 -5.86 -11.62
CA LYS A 185 0.10 -6.10 -12.55
C LYS A 185 1.20 -6.98 -11.93
N ASP A 186 1.57 -6.69 -10.69
CA ASP A 186 2.53 -7.50 -9.96
C ASP A 186 1.96 -8.91 -9.74
N ALA A 187 0.72 -9.03 -9.27
CA ALA A 187 0.07 -10.32 -9.02
C ALA A 187 -0.04 -11.19 -10.29
N LEU A 188 -0.29 -10.57 -11.45
CA LEU A 188 -0.37 -11.26 -12.75
C LEU A 188 0.98 -11.86 -13.17
N TRP A 189 2.09 -11.20 -12.84
CA TRP A 189 3.43 -11.73 -13.14
C TRP A 189 3.73 -13.02 -12.38
N TRP A 190 3.27 -13.12 -11.13
CA TRP A 190 3.45 -14.30 -10.29
C TRP A 190 2.40 -15.39 -10.54
N MET A 191 1.38 -15.13 -11.36
CA MET A 191 0.28 -16.05 -11.62
C MET A 191 0.73 -17.44 -12.10
N PRO A 192 1.63 -17.58 -13.10
CA PRO A 192 2.03 -18.91 -13.58
C PRO A 192 2.69 -19.76 -12.49
N MET A 193 3.44 -19.13 -11.58
CA MET A 193 4.12 -19.82 -10.48
C MET A 193 3.11 -20.43 -9.50
N TRP A 194 2.10 -19.66 -9.09
CA TRP A 194 1.06 -20.14 -8.18
C TRP A 194 0.10 -21.15 -8.81
N VAL A 195 -0.15 -21.05 -10.12
CA VAL A 195 -0.91 -22.06 -10.87
C VAL A 195 -0.15 -23.38 -10.91
N ALA A 196 1.15 -23.34 -11.26
CA ALA A 196 2.00 -24.51 -11.27
C ALA A 196 2.17 -25.13 -9.87
N LEU A 197 2.30 -24.30 -8.83
CA LEU A 197 2.38 -24.74 -7.43
C LEU A 197 1.11 -25.49 -7.02
N SER A 198 -0.07 -24.92 -7.30
CA SER A 198 -1.36 -25.52 -6.97
C SER A 198 -1.57 -26.87 -7.66
N MET A 199 -1.29 -26.93 -8.97
CA MET A 199 -1.38 -28.16 -9.75
C MET A 199 -0.37 -29.22 -9.29
N GLY A 200 0.87 -28.80 -9.02
CA GLY A 200 1.95 -29.68 -8.57
C GLY A 200 1.71 -30.23 -7.18
N LEU A 201 1.18 -29.42 -6.26
CA LEU A 201 0.80 -29.86 -4.91
C LEU A 201 -0.33 -30.88 -4.95
N TYR A 202 -1.36 -30.66 -5.77
CA TYR A 202 -2.44 -31.62 -5.95
C TYR A 202 -1.92 -32.96 -6.46
N LEU A 203 -1.23 -32.95 -7.62
CA LEU A 203 -0.74 -34.18 -8.25
C LEU A 203 0.30 -34.91 -7.37
N GLY A 204 1.23 -34.17 -6.76
CA GLY A 204 2.23 -34.73 -5.86
C GLY A 204 1.62 -35.36 -4.60
N ALA A 205 0.61 -34.71 -4.01
CA ALA A 205 -0.07 -35.26 -2.85
C ALA A 205 -0.91 -36.50 -3.19
N VAL A 206 -1.59 -36.52 -4.34
CA VAL A 206 -2.35 -37.70 -4.80
C VAL A 206 -1.42 -38.89 -5.03
N VAL A 207 -0.28 -38.71 -5.69
CA VAL A 207 0.70 -39.80 -5.92
C VAL A 207 1.31 -40.30 -4.61
N MET A 208 1.69 -39.41 -3.69
CA MET A 208 2.28 -39.83 -2.42
C MET A 208 1.30 -40.58 -1.49
N ILE A 209 0.00 -40.28 -1.56
CA ILE A 209 -1.00 -40.84 -0.65
C ILE A 209 -1.73 -42.02 -1.28
N GLY A 210 -2.04 -41.95 -2.57
CA GLY A 210 -2.83 -42.93 -3.31
C GLY A 210 -2.03 -44.07 -3.95
N GLY A 211 -0.70 -43.96 -4.03
CA GLY A 211 0.19 -44.95 -4.64
C GLY A 211 0.31 -44.80 -6.15
#